data_AF-A0A1G0SYZ3-F1
#
_entry.id   AF-A0A1G0SYZ3-F1
#
_cell.length_a   1.000
_cell.length_b   1.000
_cell.length_c   1.000
_cell.angle_alpha   90.00
_cell.angle_beta   90.00
_cell.angle_gamma   90.00
#
_symmetry.space_group_name_H-M   'P 1'
#
loop_
_entity.id
_entity.type
_entity.pdbx_description
1 polymer ?
#
loop_
_entity_poly.entity_id
_entity_poly.type
_entity_poly.pdbx_seq_one_letter_code
_entity_poly.pdbx_strand_id
1 'polypeptide(L)' 'TKKYNLDKLVYYEVLNNIEDAIRREKQLKNWHREWKINLIESVNKDWKDLSIEFNI' A
#
# COMPACT_ATOMS: atom_id res chain seq x y z
N THR A 1 -12.62 5.34 -11.20
CA THR A 1 -12.75 4.72 -9.86
C THR A 1 -13.86 3.68 -9.77
N LYS A 2 -15.05 3.83 -10.37
CA LYS A 2 -16.12 2.78 -10.37
C LYS A 2 -15.81 1.45 -11.08
N LYS A 3 -14.75 1.36 -11.89
CA LYS A 3 -14.46 0.19 -12.73
C LYS A 3 -13.66 -0.92 -12.02
N TYR A 4 -13.03 -0.63 -10.88
CA TYR A 4 -12.01 -1.53 -10.29
C TYR A 4 -12.15 -1.81 -8.79
N ASN A 5 -13.25 -1.44 -8.12
CA ASN A 5 -13.48 -1.68 -6.68
C ASN A 5 -12.20 -1.51 -5.84
N LEU A 6 -11.56 -0.35 -5.96
CA LEU A 6 -10.38 0.01 -5.16
C LEU A 6 -10.86 0.66 -3.86
N ASP A 7 -11.45 -0.15 -2.99
CA ASP A 7 -12.14 0.26 -1.77
C ASP A 7 -11.39 -0.12 -0.47
N LYS A 8 -10.37 -0.98 -0.56
CA LYS A 8 -9.62 -1.46 0.62
C LYS A 8 -8.22 -0.88 0.71
N LEU A 9 -7.83 -0.45 1.91
CA LEU A 9 -6.45 -0.07 2.23
C LEU A 9 -5.72 -1.29 2.77
N VAL A 10 -4.87 -1.94 1.97
CA VAL A 10 -4.17 -3.18 2.40
C VAL A 10 -2.71 -2.97 2.78
N TYR A 11 -2.14 -1.79 2.51
CA TYR A 11 -0.75 -1.48 2.77
C TYR A 11 -0.52 0.03 2.88
N TYR A 12 0.28 0.44 3.87
CA TYR A 12 0.83 1.80 3.98
C TYR A 12 2.22 1.74 4.63
N GLU A 13 3.03 2.77 4.37
CA GLU A 13 4.31 2.97 5.03
C GLU A 13 4.34 4.38 5.63
N VAL A 14 4.81 4.52 6.86
CA VAL A 14 5.07 5.82 7.48
C VAL A 14 6.54 6.14 7.32
N LEU A 15 6.84 7.30 6.74
CA LEU A 15 8.19 7.75 6.50
C LEU A 15 8.38 9.13 7.16
N ASN A 16 9.56 9.34 7.73
CA ASN A 16 9.86 10.55 8.52
C ASN A 16 10.11 11.79 7.64
N ASN A 17 10.43 11.60 6.37
CA ASN A 17 10.73 12.67 5.42
C ASN A 17 9.85 12.54 4.16
N ILE A 18 9.35 13.67 3.68
CA ILE A 18 8.56 13.76 2.45
C ILE A 18 9.35 13.33 1.21
N GLU A 19 10.66 13.60 1.15
CA GLU A 19 11.49 13.19 0.02
C GLU A 19 11.60 11.67 -0.08
N ASP A 20 11.74 11.00 1.07
CA ASP A 20 11.76 9.54 1.13
C ASP A 20 10.41 8.95 0.73
N ALA A 21 9.31 9.57 1.16
CA ALA A 21 7.96 9.18 0.74
C ALA A 21 7.77 9.29 -0.77
N ILE A 22 8.19 10.41 -1.38
CA ILE A 22 8.13 10.61 -2.83
C ILE A 22 9.00 9.58 -3.57
N ARG A 23 10.22 9.31 -3.09
CA ARG A 23 11.13 8.32 -3.70
C ARG A 23 10.53 6.92 -3.63
N ARG A 24 9.97 6.55 -2.47
CA ARG A 24 9.34 5.25 -2.25
C ARG A 24 8.10 5.06 -3.12
N GLU A 25 7.25 6.08 -3.20
CA GLU A 25 6.07 6.07 -4.06
C GLU A 25 6.46 5.86 -5.54
N LYS A 26 7.46 6.61 -6.03
CA LYS A 26 7.99 6.45 -7.39
C LYS A 26 8.54 5.04 -7.63
N GLN A 27 9.29 4.50 -6.67
CA GLN A 27 9.82 3.13 -6.74
C GLN A 27 8.68 2.11 -6.84
N LEU A 28 7.68 2.18 -5.96
CA LEU A 28 6.53 1.30 -5.98
C LEU A 28 5.73 1.42 -7.28
N LYS A 29 5.52 2.62 -7.81
CA LYS A 29 4.80 2.80 -9.09
C LYS A 29 5.46 2.03 -10.24
N ASN A 30 6.80 1.96 -10.26
CA ASN A 30 7.57 1.25 -11.28
C ASN A 30 7.74 -0.26 -11.02
N TRP A 31 7.28 -0.80 -9.89
CA TRP A 31 7.40 -2.23 -9.59
C TRP A 31 6.43 -3.09 -10.39
N HIS A 32 6.89 -4.30 -10.70
CA HIS A 32 6.04 -5.39 -11.13
C HIS A 32 4.97 -5.71 -10.07
N ARG A 33 3.79 -6.13 -10.54
CA ARG A 33 2.65 -6.43 -9.66
C ARG A 33 2.97 -7.48 -8.60
N GLU A 34 3.74 -8.50 -8.96
CA GLU A 34 4.13 -9.58 -8.05
C GLU A 34 4.94 -9.07 -6.85
N TRP A 35 5.85 -8.12 -7.06
CA TRP A 35 6.65 -7.57 -5.97
C TRP A 35 5.81 -6.75 -4.99
N LYS A 36 4.78 -6.06 -5.51
CA LYS A 36 3.80 -5.37 -4.66
C LYS A 36 3.01 -6.38 -3.83
N ILE A 37 2.60 -7.50 -4.42
CA ILE A 37 1.91 -8.58 -3.70
C ILE A 37 2.80 -9.16 -2.61
N ASN A 38 4.03 -9.52 -2.92
CA ASN A 38 4.97 -10.08 -1.93
C ASN A 38 5.21 -9.09 -0.78
N LEU A 39 5.33 -7.80 -1.08
CA LEU A 39 5.45 -6.76 -0.07
C LEU A 39 4.20 -6.68 0.82
N ILE A 40 3.00 -6.65 0.22
CA ILE A 40 1.73 -6.64 0.95
C ILE A 40 1.62 -7.89 1.83
N GLU A 41 1.88 -9.07 1.28
CA GLU A 41 1.78 -10.34 2.00
C GLU A 41 2.80 -10.48 3.14
N SER A 42 3.96 -9.83 3.02
CA SER A 42 4.96 -9.81 4.09
C SER A 42 4.50 -9.09 5.36
N VAL A 43 3.55 -8.15 5.24
CA VAL A 43 3.03 -7.37 6.38
C VAL A 43 1.56 -7.64 6.69
N ASN A 44 0.78 -8.01 5.69
CA ASN A 44 -0.67 -8.20 5.73
C ASN A 44 -1.06 -9.39 4.85
N LYS A 45 -0.65 -10.58 5.28
CA LYS A 45 -0.89 -11.86 4.57
C LYS A 45 -2.37 -12.13 4.29
N ASP A 46 -3.25 -11.67 5.18
CA ASP A 46 -4.69 -11.89 5.08
C ASP A 46 -5.41 -10.81 4.25
N TRP A 47 -4.68 -9.82 3.71
CA TRP A 47 -5.24 -8.71 2.94
C TRP A 47 -6.38 -7.98 3.69
N LYS A 48 -6.20 -7.81 5.01
CA LYS A 48 -7.15 -7.07 5.85
C LYS A 48 -7.19 -5.61 5.43
N ASP A 49 -8.38 -5.03 5.53
CA ASP A 49 -8.56 -3.60 5.29
C ASP A 49 -8.09 -2.82 6.52
N LEU A 50 -6.92 -2.20 6.39
CA LEU A 50 -6.27 -1.40 7.41
C LEU A 50 -7.01 -0.09 7.66
N SER A 51 -7.89 0.36 6.76
CA SER A 51 -8.70 1.56 6.97
C SER A 51 -9.60 1.45 8.21
N ILE A 52 -10.03 0.23 8.55
CA ILE A 52 -10.85 -0.06 9.73
C ILE A 52 -10.10 0.26 11.02
N GLU A 53 -8.78 0.04 11.05
CA GLU A 53 -7.95 0.30 12.23
C GLU A 53 -7.74 1.79 12.48
N PHE A 54 -7.96 2.64 11.47
CA PHE A 54 -7.79 4.09 11.60
C PHE A 54 -8.94 4.79 12.33
N ASN A 55 -10.02 4.07 12.71
CA ASN A 55 -11.11 4.58 13.56
C ASN A 55 -11.59 6.00 13.16
N ILE A 56 -11.83 6.22 11.85
CA ILE A 56 -12.45 7.43 11.31
C ILE A 56 -13.96 7.20 11.17
#